data_AF-A0A6N8Z891-F1
#
_entry.id   AF-A0A6N8Z891-F1
#
_cell.length_a   1.000
_cell.length_b   1.000
_cell.length_c   1.000
_cell.angle_alpha   90.00
_cell.angle_beta   90.00
_cell.angle_gamma   90.00
#
_symmetry.space_group_name_H-M   'P 1'
#
loop_
_entity.id
_entity.type
_entity.pdbx_description
1 polymer ?
#
loop_
_entity_poly.entity_id
_entity_poly.type
_entity_poly.pdbx_seq_one_letter_code
_entity_poly.pdbx_strand_id
1 'polypeptide(L)'
;MTFNKEDAPAIGRAIYHEKIRPTLGPEHKGKIVVIDVKSGDYEIAARHIDADSKLRDRRPDAFTWEERVDMPITYRVHPSVVTKPLRL
;
A
#
# COMPACT_ATOMS: atom_id res chain seq x y z
N MET A 1 -14.86 -16.08 12.80
CA MET A 1 -15.01 -15.26 11.60
C MET A 1 -13.88 -15.65 10.64
N THR A 2 -14.18 -16.37 9.57
CA THR A 2 -13.16 -16.81 8.60
C THR A 2 -12.86 -15.65 7.67
N PHE A 3 -11.69 -15.02 7.79
CA PHE A 3 -11.25 -13.98 6.85
C PHE A 3 -10.89 -14.66 5.53
N ASN A 4 -11.68 -14.46 4.47
CA ASN A 4 -11.30 -14.93 3.15
C ASN A 4 -10.20 -14.01 2.60
N LYS A 5 -9.14 -14.58 2.03
CA LYS A 5 -8.00 -13.81 1.51
C LYS A 5 -8.42 -12.86 0.39
N GLU A 6 -9.48 -13.21 -0.33
CA GLU A 6 -10.02 -12.44 -1.47
C GLU A 6 -10.65 -11.11 -1.03
N ASP A 7 -11.16 -11.01 0.20
CA ASP A 7 -11.78 -9.78 0.73
C ASP A 7 -10.74 -8.80 1.29
N ALA A 8 -9.53 -9.29 1.58
CA ALA A 8 -8.47 -8.51 2.22
C ALA A 8 -8.14 -7.19 1.51
N PRO A 9 -8.04 -7.14 0.17
CA PRO A 9 -7.78 -5.88 -0.55
C PRO A 9 -8.92 -4.87 -0.39
N ALA A 10 -10.17 -5.32 -0.42
CA ALA A 10 -11.33 -4.44 -0.24
C ALA A 10 -11.41 -3.88 1.18
N ILE A 11 -11.17 -4.73 2.18
CA ILE A 11 -11.16 -4.36 3.60
C ILE A 11 -10.02 -3.38 3.90
N GLY A 12 -8.79 -3.68 3.48
CA GLY A 12 -7.64 -2.80 3.68
C GLY A 12 -7.85 -1.43 3.05
N ARG A 13 -8.37 -1.39 1.83
CA ARG A 13 -8.72 -0.15 1.13
C ARG A 13 -9.78 0.66 1.87
N ALA A 14 -10.83 0.01 2.37
CA ALA A 14 -11.86 0.69 3.15
C ALA A 14 -11.31 1.27 4.46
N ILE A 15 -10.52 0.50 5.22
CA ILE A 15 -9.86 0.97 6.46
C ILE A 15 -8.99 2.19 6.15
N TYR A 16 -8.20 2.15 5.08
CA TYR A 16 -7.36 3.26 4.69
C TYR A 16 -8.16 4.52 4.38
N HIS A 17 -9.12 4.45 3.47
CA HIS A 17 -9.84 5.64 3.00
C HIS A 17 -10.76 6.22 4.07
N GLU A 18 -11.44 5.37 4.84
CA GLU A 18 -12.48 5.81 5.79
C GLU A 18 -11.91 6.20 7.14
N LYS A 19 -10.84 5.54 7.60
CA LYS A 19 -10.34 5.69 8.98
C LYS A 19 -8.97 6.34 9.05
N ILE A 20 -8.03 5.90 8.21
CA ILE A 20 -6.64 6.33 8.35
C ILE A 20 -6.39 7.64 7.61
N ARG A 21 -6.68 7.68 6.30
CA ARG A 21 -6.39 8.83 5.45
C ARG A 21 -6.91 10.16 6.00
N PRO A 22 -8.14 10.27 6.57
CA PRO A 22 -8.63 11.53 7.15
C PRO A 22 -7.81 12.05 8.34
N THR A 23 -7.06 11.18 9.00
CA THR A 23 -6.22 11.52 10.16
C THR A 23 -4.79 11.92 9.78
N LEU A 24 -4.40 11.73 8.51
CA LEU A 24 -3.05 12.02 8.04
C LEU A 24 -2.92 13.45 7.51
N GLY A 25 -1.93 14.17 8.05
CA GLY A 25 -1.49 15.47 7.56
C GLY A 25 -0.52 15.40 6.36
N PRO A 26 -0.19 16.54 5.75
CA PRO A 26 0.68 16.64 4.58
C PRO A 26 2.11 16.11 4.80
N GLU A 27 2.61 16.07 6.03
CA GLU A 27 3.88 15.48 6.43
C GLU A 27 3.98 13.97 6.19
N HIS A 28 2.84 13.33 5.93
CA HIS A 28 2.75 11.91 5.61
C HIS A 28 2.78 11.63 4.11
N LYS A 29 2.68 12.66 3.25
CA LYS A 29 2.70 12.51 1.79
C LYS A 29 3.90 11.70 1.31
N GLY A 30 3.65 10.72 0.46
CA GLY A 30 4.66 9.82 -0.13
C GLY A 30 5.12 8.67 0.77
N LYS A 31 4.76 8.69 2.07
CA LYS A 31 5.01 7.58 2.99
C LYS A 31 4.06 6.41 2.69
N ILE A 32 4.41 5.25 3.21
CA ILE A 32 3.65 4.00 3.09
C ILE A 32 2.94 3.75 4.41
N VAL A 33 1.64 3.51 4.34
CA VAL A 33 0.81 2.97 5.42
C VAL A 33 0.76 1.46 5.24
N VAL A 34 1.06 0.71 6.30
CA VAL A 34 0.86 -0.74 6.38
C VAL A 34 -0.21 -0.99 7.43
N ILE A 35 -1.24 -1.75 7.08
CA ILE A 35 -2.43 -2.01 7.91
C ILE A 35 -2.54 -3.51 8.15
N ASP A 36 -2.73 -3.94 9.39
CA ASP A 36 -3.24 -5.28 9.67
C ASP A 36 -4.75 -5.29 9.43
N VAL A 37 -5.21 -5.92 8.35
CA VAL A 37 -6.63 -5.85 7.93
C VAL A 37 -7.59 -6.50 8.93
N LYS A 38 -7.08 -7.35 9.83
CA LYS A 38 -7.89 -8.01 10.87
C LYS A 38 -8.22 -7.08 12.03
N SER A 39 -7.26 -6.28 12.46
CA SER A 39 -7.39 -5.40 13.63
C SER A 39 -7.64 -3.94 13.28
N GLY A 40 -7.19 -3.51 12.09
CA GLY A 40 -7.14 -2.11 11.70
C GLY A 40 -5.95 -1.35 12.28
N ASP A 41 -5.07 -2.00 13.04
CA ASP A 41 -3.80 -1.41 13.48
C ASP A 41 -2.94 -1.09 12.25
N TYR A 42 -2.25 0.05 12.29
CA TYR A 42 -1.42 0.48 11.19
C TYR A 42 -0.14 1.14 11.66
N GLU A 43 0.85 1.13 10.79
CA GLU A 43 2.11 1.85 10.92
C GLU A 43 2.38 2.66 9.66
N ILE A 44 3.10 3.77 9.80
CA ILE A 44 3.46 4.64 8.68
C ILE A 44 4.97 4.92 8.66
N ALA A 45 5.60 4.71 7.50
CA ALA A 45 7.02 4.98 7.32
C ALA A 45 7.37 5.37 5.89
N ALA A 46 8.57 5.90 5.68
CA ALA A 46 9.05 6.27 4.35
C ALA A 46 9.28 5.05 3.44
N ARG A 47 9.63 3.90 4.02
CA ARG A 47 9.84 2.63 3.31
C ARG A 47 8.88 1.58 3.85
N HIS A 48 8.43 0.71 2.96
CA HIS A 48 7.50 -0.38 3.31
C HIS A 48 8.08 -1.26 4.42
N ILE A 49 9.34 -1.69 4.28
CA ILE A 49 9.99 -2.58 5.26
C ILE A 49 10.02 -1.99 6.68
N ASP A 50 10.15 -0.68 6.81
CA ASP A 50 10.18 -0.02 8.12
C ASP A 50 8.79 0.01 8.77
N ALA A 51 7.74 0.17 7.98
CA ALA A 51 6.36 0.16 8.47
C ALA A 51 5.89 -1.27 8.78
N ASP A 52 6.17 -2.24 7.90
CA ASP A 52 5.81 -3.65 8.12
C ASP A 52 6.57 -4.23 9.32
N SER A 53 7.87 -3.95 9.48
CA SER A 53 8.63 -4.38 10.65
C SER A 53 8.01 -3.86 11.95
N LYS A 54 7.72 -2.56 12.05
CA LYS A 54 7.09 -1.97 13.24
C LYS A 54 5.72 -2.57 13.54
N LEU A 55 4.93 -2.83 12.50
CA LEU A 55 3.62 -3.43 12.66
C LEU A 55 3.76 -4.87 13.18
N ARG A 56 4.70 -5.65 12.62
CA ARG A 56 4.94 -7.03 13.03
C ARG A 56 5.56 -7.16 14.41
N ASP A 57 6.37 -6.20 14.84
CA ASP A 57 6.88 -6.14 16.22
C ASP A 57 5.74 -6.08 17.23
N ARG A 58 4.64 -5.39 16.88
CA ARG A 58 3.41 -5.32 17.69
C ARG A 58 2.42 -6.46 17.41
N ARG A 59 2.40 -6.97 16.17
CA ARG A 59 1.44 -7.93 15.62
C ARG A 59 2.17 -8.97 14.74
N PRO A 60 2.81 -9.99 15.31
CA PRO A 60 3.62 -10.95 14.55
C PRO A 60 2.87 -11.63 13.39
N ASP A 61 1.57 -11.90 13.59
CA ASP A 61 0.68 -12.56 12.64
C ASP A 61 -0.17 -11.59 11.80
N ALA A 62 0.26 -10.33 11.71
CA ALA A 62 -0.45 -9.29 10.94
C ALA A 62 -0.69 -9.75 9.50
N PHE A 63 -1.94 -9.60 9.06
CA PHE A 63 -2.31 -9.83 7.68
C PHE A 63 -2.33 -8.48 6.96
N THR A 64 -1.20 -8.17 6.32
CA THR A 64 -0.88 -6.80 5.94
C THR A 64 -1.45 -6.39 4.59
N TRP A 65 -1.88 -5.14 4.52
CA TRP A 65 -2.22 -4.43 3.29
C TRP A 65 -1.51 -3.07 3.30
N GLU A 66 -1.12 -2.57 2.12
CA GLU A 66 -0.25 -1.40 2.00
C GLU A 66 -0.84 -0.36 1.05
N GLU A 67 -0.64 0.93 1.37
CA GLU A 67 -1.04 2.04 0.50
C GLU A 67 -0.09 3.22 0.66
N ARG A 68 0.12 3.95 -0.43
CA ARG A 68 0.99 5.14 -0.42
C ARG A 68 0.15 6.40 -0.27
N VAL A 69 0.54 7.25 0.69
CA VAL A 69 -0.18 8.48 1.01
C VAL A 69 -0.04 9.49 -0.12
N ASP A 70 -1.18 9.93 -0.66
CA ASP A 70 -1.30 11.03 -1.63
C ASP A 70 -0.29 10.97 -2.78
N MET A 71 -0.06 9.79 -3.35
CA MET A 71 0.76 9.69 -4.54
C MET A 71 -0.10 10.05 -5.77
N PRO A 72 0.22 11.13 -6.50
CA PRO A 72 -0.39 11.34 -7.81
C PRO A 72 -0.05 10.13 -8.69
N ILE A 73 -1.04 9.57 -9.38
CA ILE A 73 -0.81 8.48 -10.33
C ILE A 73 0.05 9.02 -11.48
N THR A 74 1.35 8.81 -11.40
CA THR A 74 2.28 9.06 -12.50
C THR A 74 2.43 7.78 -13.31
N TYR A 75 1.82 7.73 -14.49
CA TYR A 75 2.14 6.71 -15.48
C TYR A 75 3.54 6.98 -16.04
N ARG A 76 4.48 6.07 -15.84
CA ARG A 76 5.75 6.09 -16.56
C ARG A 76 5.61 5.27 -17.83
N VAL A 77 5.45 5.94 -18.96
CA VAL A 77 5.53 5.30 -20.28
C VAL A 77 7.02 5.07 -20.58
N HIS A 78 7.43 3.82 -20.58
CA HIS A 78 8.71 3.44 -21.20
C HIS A 78 8.47 3.35 -22.71
N PRO A 79 9.19 4.09 -23.56
CA PRO A 79 9.15 3.81 -24.99
C PRO A 79 9.76 2.42 -25.19
N SER A 80 8.92 1.44 -25.55
CA SER A 80 9.42 0.19 -26.12
C SER A 80 10.24 0.56 -27.36
N VAL A 81 11.52 0.20 -27.38
CA VAL A 81 12.35 0.32 -28.58
C VAL A 81 11.75 -0.61 -29.63
N VAL A 82 11.09 -0.03 -30.63
CA VAL A 82 10.74 -0.75 -31.85
C VAL A 82 12.04 -1.01 -32.61
N THR A 83 12.62 -2.20 -32.46
CA THR A 83 13.75 -2.62 -33.28
C THR A 83 13.26 -3.04 -34.67
N LYS A 84 13.38 -2.07 -35.61
CA LYS A 84 13.50 -2.14 -37.08
C LYS A 84 12.47 -2.93 -37.92
N PRO A 85 12.11 -2.41 -39.12
CA PRO A 85 11.23 -3.10 -40.04
C PRO A 85 11.93 -4.32 -40.68
N LEU A 86 11.18 -5.41 -40.86
CA LEU A 86 11.54 -6.46 -41.79
C LEU A 86 11.68 -5.84 -43.19
N ARG A 87 12.89 -5.90 -43.76
CA ARG A 87 13.09 -5.67 -45.19
C ARG A 87 13.09 -7.02 -45.90
N LEU A 88 12.21 -7.05 -46.90
CA LEU A 88 11.94 -8.03 -47.97
C LEU A 88 11.24 -9.32 -47.51
#